data_AF-A0A8T5SGS0-F1
#
_entry.id   AF-A0A8T5SGS0-F1
#
_cell.length_a   1.000
_cell.length_b   1.000
_cell.length_c   1.000
_cell.angle_alpha   90.00
_cell.angle_beta   90.00
_cell.angle_gamma   90.00
#
_symmetry.space_group_name_H-M   'P 1'
#
loop_
_entity.id
_entity.type
_entity.pdbx_description
1 polymer ?
#
loop_
_entity_poly.entity_id
_entity_poly.type
_entity_poly.pdbx_seq_one_letter_code
_entity_poly.pdbx_strand_id
1 'polypeptide(L)'
;MNGKAKLFQKITMENLMLHEYTMVDLTKKAISLITGANGSGKTQVLDGLTLCIGYIPARAKAKGVGSLVGKNDDFANVTLEVANPVINSRRAILTLDKDLNSVIDFDTFKITAKISKDDSSVTYSINNSRRIIRGRLVTRGDIRRVFESIGVRGDNKLAFTGEGTVDEFASKSAKRKLDVLLEVTGLKQYREEVITSQETLKASIQEIEPLKRKYETESKLLNLWNDAMKILNQKKKLMIMKTKLDTELAWSSVARLEKQLASVNKERLAIIKQKSENEQAISQKKAEIDLTKKRLHVLEEELDLVEEQERIKNRKLITKEAQIQNDQENVANFRKEVDR
;
A
#
# COMPACT_ATOMS: atom_id res chain seq x y z
N MET A 1 -42.81 -45.90 29.51
CA MET A 1 -42.70 -44.94 28.39
C MET A 1 -42.46 -43.56 28.98
N ASN A 2 -41.23 -43.05 28.93
CA ASN A 2 -40.89 -41.69 29.38
C ASN A 2 -41.62 -40.70 28.46
N GLY A 3 -42.76 -40.18 28.91
CA GLY A 3 -43.53 -39.19 28.18
C GLY A 3 -42.69 -37.93 28.03
N LYS A 4 -42.37 -37.53 26.79
CA LYS A 4 -41.78 -36.22 26.51
C LYS A 4 -42.67 -35.16 27.17
N ALA A 5 -42.09 -34.33 28.03
CA ALA A 5 -42.80 -33.22 28.66
C ALA A 5 -43.42 -32.34 27.56
N LYS A 6 -44.74 -32.15 27.63
CA LYS A 6 -45.46 -31.27 26.70
C LYS A 6 -45.26 -29.83 27.12
N LEU A 7 -45.01 -28.95 26.15
CA LEU A 7 -44.73 -27.54 26.37
C LEU A 7 -45.88 -26.84 27.11
N PHE A 8 -47.09 -26.89 26.55
CA PHE A 8 -48.27 -26.34 27.19
C PHE A 8 -48.92 -27.40 28.07
N GLN A 9 -49.04 -27.11 29.36
CA GLN A 9 -49.59 -28.04 30.31
C GLN A 9 -51.08 -27.80 30.56
N LYS A 10 -51.44 -26.56 30.89
CA LYS A 10 -52.79 -26.22 31.33
C LYS A 10 -53.11 -24.78 31.01
N ILE A 11 -54.33 -24.51 30.58
CA ILE A 11 -54.87 -23.15 30.43
C ILE A 11 -56.09 -22.99 31.32
N THR A 12 -56.13 -21.89 32.07
CA THR A 12 -57.25 -21.48 32.91
C THR A 12 -57.74 -20.11 32.44
N MET A 13 -59.03 -19.97 32.21
CA MET A 13 -59.69 -18.73 31.82
C MET A 13 -60.71 -18.37 32.89
N GLU A 14 -60.65 -17.13 33.35
CA GLU A 14 -61.54 -16.55 34.37
C GLU A 14 -62.16 -15.29 33.78
N ASN A 15 -63.49 -15.25 33.71
CA ASN A 15 -64.28 -14.17 33.12
C ASN A 15 -63.82 -13.76 31.70
N LEU A 16 -63.42 -14.71 30.85
CA LEU A 16 -63.05 -14.47 29.45
C LEU A 16 -64.27 -14.68 28.55
N MET A 17 -64.91 -13.59 28.11
CA MET A 17 -66.11 -13.60 27.27
C MET A 17 -67.25 -14.49 27.83
N LEU A 18 -67.42 -15.71 27.31
CA LEU A 18 -68.44 -16.68 27.73
C LEU A 18 -67.93 -17.64 28.81
N HIS A 19 -66.62 -17.66 29.04
CA HIS A 19 -65.97 -18.51 30.02
C HIS A 19 -65.94 -17.80 31.37
N GLU A 20 -66.89 -18.11 32.25
CA GLU A 20 -66.86 -17.66 33.65
C GLU A 20 -65.65 -18.25 34.38
N TYR A 21 -65.55 -19.58 34.36
CA TYR A 21 -64.36 -20.31 34.79
C TYR A 21 -64.19 -21.53 33.89
N THR A 22 -63.09 -21.61 33.15
CA THR A 22 -62.81 -22.77 32.29
C THR A 22 -61.37 -23.18 32.42
N MET A 23 -61.17 -24.46 32.73
CA MET A 23 -59.87 -25.06 32.87
C MET A 23 -59.71 -26.19 31.85
N VAL A 24 -58.68 -26.09 31.00
CA VAL A 24 -58.36 -27.11 30.00
C VAL A 24 -56.96 -27.65 30.27
N ASP A 25 -56.88 -28.96 30.50
CA ASP A 25 -55.62 -29.68 30.65
C ASP A 25 -55.16 -30.20 29.29
N LEU A 26 -53.98 -29.74 28.84
CA LEU A 26 -53.38 -30.05 27.56
C LEU A 26 -52.36 -31.22 27.67
N THR A 27 -52.04 -31.66 28.89
CA THR A 27 -51.06 -32.74 29.10
C THR A 27 -51.64 -34.13 28.87
N LYS A 28 -52.94 -34.34 29.14
CA LYS A 28 -53.56 -35.67 29.21
C LYS A 28 -53.48 -36.49 27.92
N LYS A 29 -53.66 -35.86 26.75
CA LYS A 29 -53.69 -36.55 25.45
C LYS A 29 -52.88 -35.80 24.40
N ALA A 30 -52.36 -36.50 23.40
CA ALA A 30 -51.61 -35.87 22.31
C ALA A 30 -52.50 -34.97 21.44
N ILE A 31 -53.78 -35.34 21.33
CA ILE A 31 -54.81 -34.58 20.65
C ILE A 31 -55.91 -34.27 21.67
N SER A 32 -56.20 -32.99 21.84
CA SER A 32 -57.29 -32.49 22.69
C SER A 32 -58.44 -32.05 21.79
N LEU A 33 -59.61 -32.67 21.97
CA LEU A 33 -60.82 -32.32 21.24
C LEU A 33 -61.69 -31.43 22.12
N ILE A 34 -62.01 -30.22 21.65
CA ILE A 34 -62.93 -29.29 22.32
C ILE A 34 -64.22 -29.24 21.48
N THR A 35 -65.31 -29.80 22.02
CA THR A 35 -66.61 -29.86 21.35
C THR A 35 -67.64 -28.98 22.07
N GLY A 36 -68.69 -28.58 21.36
CA GLY A 36 -69.75 -27.74 21.90
C GLY A 36 -70.64 -27.18 20.80
N ALA A 37 -71.78 -26.58 21.16
CA ALA A 37 -72.67 -25.92 20.20
C ALA A 37 -71.98 -24.72 19.51
N ASN A 38 -72.53 -24.25 18.40
CA ASN A 38 -72.03 -23.02 17.78
C ASN A 38 -72.24 -21.84 18.73
N GLY A 39 -71.21 -21.00 18.88
CA GLY A 39 -71.23 -19.90 19.85
C GLY A 39 -70.91 -20.28 21.30
N SER A 40 -70.59 -21.54 21.62
CA SER A 40 -70.23 -21.98 22.99
C SER A 40 -68.86 -21.52 23.52
N GLY A 41 -68.15 -20.66 22.79
CA GLY A 41 -66.83 -20.17 23.21
C GLY A 41 -65.63 -21.04 22.77
N LYS A 42 -65.81 -22.11 21.99
CA LYS A 42 -64.70 -22.98 21.51
C LYS A 42 -63.48 -22.20 20.98
N THR A 43 -63.71 -21.21 20.11
CA THR A 43 -62.65 -20.37 19.53
C THR A 43 -62.02 -19.42 20.54
N GLN A 44 -62.72 -19.08 21.63
CA GLN A 44 -62.22 -18.19 22.69
C GLN A 44 -61.09 -18.84 23.49
N VAL A 45 -61.04 -20.18 23.55
CA VAL A 45 -59.91 -20.92 24.12
C VAL A 45 -58.62 -20.63 23.36
N LEU A 46 -58.69 -20.57 22.02
CA LEU A 46 -57.56 -20.20 21.17
C LEU A 46 -57.19 -18.72 21.33
N ASP A 47 -58.17 -17.84 21.47
CA ASP A 47 -57.95 -16.41 21.75
C ASP A 47 -57.20 -16.22 23.09
N GLY A 48 -57.61 -16.94 24.14
CA GLY A 48 -56.95 -16.95 25.44
C GLY A 48 -55.51 -17.47 25.37
N LEU A 49 -55.28 -18.58 24.65
CA LEU A 49 -53.93 -19.11 24.44
C LEU A 49 -53.04 -18.10 23.70
N THR A 50 -53.58 -17.45 22.66
CA THR A 50 -52.88 -16.43 21.87
C THR A 50 -52.45 -15.23 22.74
N LEU A 51 -53.34 -14.80 23.65
CA LEU A 51 -53.03 -13.76 24.64
C LEU A 51 -51.88 -14.16 25.56
N CYS A 52 -51.92 -15.35 26.15
CA CYS A 52 -50.85 -15.83 27.03
C CYS A 52 -49.49 -15.95 26.33
N ILE A 53 -49.46 -16.12 25.01
CA ILE A 53 -48.24 -16.17 24.20
C ILE A 53 -47.73 -14.74 23.85
N GLY A 54 -48.46 -13.70 24.23
CA GLY A 54 -48.08 -12.30 24.02
C GLY A 54 -48.57 -11.71 22.70
N TYR A 55 -49.62 -12.29 22.10
CA TYR A 55 -50.24 -11.78 20.87
C TYR A 55 -51.69 -11.36 21.12
N ILE A 56 -52.15 -10.36 20.38
CA ILE A 56 -53.55 -9.92 20.45
C ILE A 56 -54.34 -10.69 19.39
N PRO A 57 -55.40 -11.43 19.77
CA PRO A 57 -56.23 -12.16 18.82
C PRO A 57 -56.92 -11.22 17.83
N ALA A 58 -57.19 -11.70 16.62
CA ALA A 58 -57.74 -10.87 15.54
C ALA A 58 -59.06 -10.19 15.93
N ARG A 59 -59.92 -10.89 16.66
CA ARG A 59 -61.19 -10.38 17.19
C ARG A 59 -60.98 -9.14 18.09
N ALA A 60 -60.00 -9.20 18.98
CA ALA A 60 -59.67 -8.11 19.88
C ALA A 60 -58.97 -6.93 19.18
N LYS A 61 -58.25 -7.17 18.08
CA LYS A 61 -57.69 -6.07 17.29
C LYS A 61 -58.78 -5.17 16.69
N ALA A 62 -59.91 -5.76 16.28
CA ALA A 62 -61.02 -5.01 15.69
C ALA A 62 -61.90 -4.30 16.73
N LYS A 63 -62.16 -4.92 17.89
CA LYS A 63 -63.11 -4.44 18.90
C LYS A 63 -62.47 -3.86 20.17
N GLY A 64 -61.14 -3.85 20.24
CA GLY A 64 -60.40 -3.53 21.46
C GLY A 64 -60.24 -4.74 22.38
N VAL A 65 -59.20 -4.74 23.23
CA VAL A 65 -58.89 -5.91 24.07
C VAL A 65 -59.85 -6.05 25.24
N GLY A 66 -60.44 -4.94 25.71
CA GLY A 66 -61.53 -4.96 26.69
C GLY A 66 -62.76 -5.77 26.23
N SER A 67 -62.95 -5.97 24.92
CA SER A 67 -64.04 -6.81 24.39
C SER A 67 -63.90 -8.31 24.71
N LEU A 68 -62.72 -8.72 25.19
CA LEU A 68 -62.46 -10.08 25.66
C LEU A 68 -62.95 -10.33 27.09
N VAL A 69 -63.27 -9.28 27.84
CA VAL A 69 -63.76 -9.40 29.21
C VAL A 69 -65.22 -9.84 29.19
N GLY A 70 -65.55 -10.82 30.04
CA GLY A 70 -66.91 -11.32 30.23
C GLY A 70 -67.80 -10.31 30.95
N LYS A 71 -69.03 -10.73 31.25
CA LYS A 71 -70.03 -9.85 31.88
C LYS A 71 -69.95 -9.82 33.41
N ASN A 72 -69.17 -10.70 34.01
CA ASN A 72 -69.24 -10.96 35.44
C ASN A 72 -68.35 -10.03 36.28
N ASP A 73 -67.31 -9.46 35.68
CA ASP A 73 -66.32 -8.60 36.34
C ASP A 73 -65.69 -7.65 35.29
N ASP A 74 -64.99 -6.62 35.76
CA ASP A 74 -64.27 -5.63 34.95
C ASP A 74 -62.89 -6.14 34.47
N PHE A 75 -62.47 -7.30 34.99
CA PHE A 75 -61.24 -7.96 34.60
C PHE A 75 -61.47 -9.38 34.11
N ALA A 76 -60.64 -9.82 33.16
CA ALA A 76 -60.52 -11.21 32.76
C ALA A 76 -59.08 -11.69 32.98
N ASN A 77 -58.90 -12.90 33.49
CA ASN A 77 -57.59 -13.51 33.66
C ASN A 77 -57.48 -14.75 32.77
N VAL A 78 -56.39 -14.85 32.03
CA VAL A 78 -56.01 -16.09 31.34
C VAL A 78 -54.64 -16.51 31.85
N THR A 79 -54.57 -17.71 32.42
CA THR A 79 -53.34 -18.29 32.96
C THR A 79 -52.92 -19.50 32.12
N LEU A 80 -51.69 -19.50 31.63
CA LEU A 80 -51.08 -20.61 30.91
C LEU A 80 -49.93 -21.19 31.73
N GLU A 81 -49.96 -22.49 31.96
CA GLU A 81 -48.92 -23.25 32.61
C GLU A 81 -48.03 -23.92 31.56
N VAL A 82 -46.72 -23.67 31.65
CA VAL A 82 -45.73 -24.03 30.64
C VAL A 82 -44.62 -24.86 31.27
N ALA A 83 -44.26 -25.97 30.63
CA ALA A 83 -43.12 -26.80 31.02
C ALA A 83 -41.80 -26.19 30.52
N ASN A 84 -40.81 -26.09 31.40
CA ASN A 84 -39.44 -25.70 31.07
C ASN A 84 -38.41 -26.66 31.67
N PRO A 85 -38.41 -27.94 31.25
CA PRO A 85 -37.49 -28.94 31.76
C PRO A 85 -36.04 -28.62 31.39
N VAL A 86 -35.10 -29.16 32.16
CA VAL A 86 -33.67 -29.14 31.82
C VAL A 86 -33.38 -30.27 30.83
N ILE A 87 -32.86 -29.93 29.64
CA ILE A 87 -32.46 -30.84 28.57
C ILE A 87 -30.99 -30.58 28.27
N ASN A 88 -30.13 -31.61 28.33
CA ASN A 88 -28.69 -31.49 28.08
C ASN A 88 -28.02 -30.34 28.87
N SER A 89 -28.31 -30.27 30.17
CA SER A 89 -27.79 -29.26 31.10
C SER A 89 -28.20 -27.81 30.79
N ARG A 90 -29.24 -27.59 29.98
CA ARG A 90 -29.82 -26.26 29.70
C ARG A 90 -31.34 -26.31 29.80
N ARG A 91 -31.95 -25.18 30.18
CA ARG A 91 -33.42 -25.03 30.14
C ARG A 91 -33.92 -25.12 28.70
N ALA A 92 -35.05 -25.80 28.50
CA ALA A 92 -35.70 -25.92 27.20
C ALA A 92 -36.14 -24.54 26.64
N ILE A 93 -36.53 -23.63 27.53
CA ILE A 93 -36.87 -22.24 27.23
C ILE A 93 -35.80 -21.37 27.87
N LEU A 94 -35.03 -20.69 27.02
CA LEU A 94 -33.97 -19.78 27.42
C LEU A 94 -33.97 -18.59 26.48
N THR A 95 -34.01 -17.39 27.03
CA THR A 95 -33.93 -16.15 26.26
C THR A 95 -32.54 -15.52 26.35
N LEU A 96 -32.25 -14.55 25.48
CA LEU A 96 -31.02 -13.74 25.59
C LEU A 96 -31.05 -12.79 26.80
N ASP A 97 -32.23 -12.57 27.39
CA ASP A 97 -32.44 -11.67 28.52
C ASP A 97 -32.26 -12.43 29.84
N LYS A 98 -31.15 -12.13 30.54
CA LYS A 98 -30.81 -12.78 31.82
C LYS A 98 -31.86 -12.52 32.91
N ASP A 99 -32.50 -11.36 32.90
CA ASP A 99 -33.48 -10.99 33.92
C ASP A 99 -34.75 -11.80 33.74
N LEU A 100 -35.16 -11.99 32.48
CA LEU A 100 -36.30 -12.82 32.16
C LEU A 100 -36.03 -14.29 32.51
N ASN A 101 -34.82 -14.80 32.20
CA ASN A 101 -34.39 -16.15 32.54
C ASN A 101 -34.50 -16.43 34.05
N SER A 102 -34.19 -15.44 34.91
CA SER A 102 -34.30 -15.60 36.38
C SER A 102 -35.73 -15.85 36.89
N VAL A 103 -36.73 -15.55 36.08
CA VAL A 103 -38.15 -15.70 36.44
C VAL A 103 -38.79 -16.95 35.83
N ILE A 104 -38.20 -17.49 34.76
CA ILE A 104 -38.66 -18.71 34.09
C ILE A 104 -37.79 -19.94 34.42
N ASP A 105 -36.80 -19.80 35.31
CA ASP A 105 -35.91 -20.89 35.75
C ASP A 105 -36.61 -21.84 36.75
N PHE A 106 -37.68 -22.47 36.28
CA PHE A 106 -38.47 -23.45 37.01
C PHE A 106 -38.84 -24.57 36.05
N ASP A 107 -39.04 -25.80 36.55
CA ASP A 107 -39.49 -26.91 35.70
C ASP A 107 -40.86 -26.65 35.07
N THR A 108 -41.67 -25.84 35.73
CA THR A 108 -42.95 -25.35 35.24
C THR A 108 -43.15 -23.92 35.73
N PHE A 109 -43.61 -23.04 34.86
CA PHE A 109 -43.93 -21.66 35.21
C PHE A 109 -45.29 -21.25 34.63
N LYS A 110 -45.92 -20.25 35.24
CA LYS A 110 -47.26 -19.76 34.87
C LYS A 110 -47.16 -18.37 34.29
N ILE A 111 -47.84 -18.13 33.17
CA ILE A 111 -47.99 -16.80 32.58
C ILE A 111 -49.46 -16.41 32.68
N THR A 112 -49.72 -15.29 33.36
CA THR A 112 -51.08 -14.78 33.54
C THR A 112 -51.22 -13.48 32.79
N ALA A 113 -52.15 -13.45 31.84
CA ALA A 113 -52.59 -12.26 31.13
C ALA A 113 -53.87 -11.74 31.79
N LYS A 114 -53.78 -10.58 32.45
CA LYS A 114 -54.92 -9.88 33.04
C LYS A 114 -55.36 -8.76 32.11
N ILE A 115 -56.60 -8.83 31.65
CA ILE A 115 -57.24 -7.88 30.74
C ILE A 115 -58.12 -6.94 31.56
N SER A 116 -57.95 -5.64 31.37
CA SER A 116 -58.81 -4.59 31.95
C SER A 116 -59.84 -4.16 30.92
N LYS A 117 -61.12 -4.15 31.29
CA LYS A 117 -62.21 -3.70 30.43
C LYS A 117 -62.17 -2.20 30.22
N ASP A 118 -62.00 -1.45 31.30
CA ASP A 118 -62.03 0.02 31.30
C ASP A 118 -60.82 0.62 30.60
N ASP A 119 -59.62 0.12 30.92
CA ASP A 119 -58.37 0.60 30.30
C ASP A 119 -58.11 -0.01 28.92
N SER A 120 -58.92 -0.99 28.50
CA SER A 120 -58.72 -1.82 27.30
C SER A 120 -57.26 -2.30 27.15
N SER A 121 -56.64 -2.68 28.28
CA SER A 121 -55.22 -2.97 28.38
C SER A 121 -54.99 -4.42 28.84
N VAL A 122 -53.80 -4.96 28.53
CA VAL A 122 -53.37 -6.28 29.00
C VAL A 122 -52.10 -6.13 29.80
N THR A 123 -52.13 -6.64 31.02
CA THR A 123 -50.97 -6.72 31.91
C THR A 123 -50.56 -8.18 32.08
N TYR A 124 -49.25 -8.43 32.10
CA TYR A 124 -48.71 -9.78 32.21
C TYR A 124 -48.06 -9.97 33.57
N SER A 125 -48.13 -11.19 34.10
CA SER A 125 -47.36 -11.62 35.26
C SER A 125 -46.83 -13.03 35.05
N ILE A 126 -45.66 -13.31 35.63
CA ILE A 126 -45.07 -14.64 35.61
C ILE A 126 -45.05 -15.19 37.04
N ASN A 127 -45.44 -16.45 37.21
CA ASN A 127 -45.56 -17.17 38.48
C ASN A 127 -46.45 -16.43 39.51
N ASN A 128 -47.59 -15.89 39.05
CA ASN A 128 -48.66 -15.34 39.88
C ASN A 128 -48.29 -14.23 40.90
N SER A 129 -47.11 -13.62 40.81
CA SER A 129 -46.73 -12.50 41.71
C SER A 129 -45.70 -11.53 41.14
N ARG A 130 -44.95 -11.90 40.11
CA ARG A 130 -43.92 -11.03 39.53
C ARG A 130 -44.47 -10.26 38.33
N ARG A 131 -45.17 -9.16 38.61
CA ARG A 131 -45.46 -8.11 37.62
C ARG A 131 -44.22 -7.28 37.29
N ILE A 132 -43.25 -7.26 38.20
CA ILE A 132 -42.01 -6.51 38.08
C ILE A 132 -40.83 -7.48 38.11
N ILE A 133 -39.93 -7.36 37.14
CA ILE A 133 -38.66 -8.07 37.07
C ILE A 133 -37.56 -7.01 37.21
N ARG A 134 -36.81 -7.03 38.31
CA ARG A 134 -35.70 -6.08 38.58
C ARG A 134 -36.06 -4.59 38.34
N GLY A 135 -37.24 -4.17 38.78
CA GLY A 135 -37.69 -2.76 38.69
C GLY A 135 -38.45 -2.38 37.41
N ARG A 136 -38.54 -3.27 36.40
CA ARG A 136 -39.37 -3.05 35.19
C ARG A 136 -40.60 -3.94 35.15
N LEU A 137 -41.71 -3.43 34.60
CA LEU A 137 -42.92 -4.21 34.38
C LEU A 137 -42.71 -5.28 33.30
N VAL A 138 -43.31 -6.46 33.48
CA VAL A 138 -43.35 -7.50 32.44
C VAL A 138 -44.20 -6.99 31.28
N THR A 139 -43.57 -6.84 30.13
CA THR A 139 -44.22 -6.35 28.92
C THR A 139 -44.75 -7.50 28.06
N ARG A 140 -45.66 -7.19 27.13
CA ARG A 140 -46.06 -8.13 26.07
C ARG A 140 -44.86 -8.63 25.27
N GLY A 141 -43.86 -7.76 25.04
CA GLY A 141 -42.64 -8.10 24.32
C GLY A 141 -41.78 -9.13 25.06
N ASP A 142 -41.74 -9.05 26.39
CA ASP A 142 -41.06 -10.04 27.23
C ASP A 142 -41.65 -11.44 27.05
N ILE A 143 -42.98 -11.55 27.16
CA ILE A 143 -43.70 -12.81 26.96
C ILE A 143 -43.48 -13.37 25.55
N ARG A 144 -43.55 -12.50 24.54
CA ARG A 144 -43.28 -12.90 23.15
C ARG A 144 -41.87 -13.45 22.99
N ARG A 145 -40.84 -12.80 23.58
CA ARG A 145 -39.45 -13.29 23.54
C ARG A 145 -39.29 -14.68 24.14
N VAL A 146 -40.05 -15.00 25.20
CA VAL A 146 -40.05 -16.34 25.81
C VAL A 146 -40.44 -17.40 24.78
N PHE A 147 -41.57 -17.21 24.10
CA PHE A 147 -42.08 -18.20 23.16
C PHE A 147 -41.35 -18.17 21.81
N GLU A 148 -40.89 -17.01 21.35
CA GLU A 148 -40.08 -16.90 20.14
C GLU A 148 -38.72 -17.61 20.28
N SER A 149 -38.15 -17.69 21.48
CA SER A 149 -36.90 -18.43 21.73
C SER A 149 -36.99 -19.92 21.39
N ILE A 150 -38.20 -20.47 21.42
CA ILE A 150 -38.51 -21.87 21.07
C ILE A 150 -39.30 -21.99 19.76
N GLY A 151 -39.37 -20.92 18.96
CA GLY A 151 -40.07 -20.90 17.67
C GLY A 151 -41.60 -20.88 17.75
N VAL A 152 -42.18 -20.64 18.92
CA VAL A 152 -43.64 -20.56 19.10
C VAL A 152 -44.11 -19.12 18.92
N ARG A 153 -44.97 -18.92 17.93
CA ARG A 153 -45.48 -17.59 17.54
C ARG A 153 -46.99 -17.60 17.41
N GLY A 154 -47.67 -16.77 18.21
CA GLY A 154 -49.13 -16.66 18.23
C GLY A 154 -49.73 -15.92 17.03
N ASP A 155 -48.91 -15.28 16.18
CA ASP A 155 -49.32 -14.71 14.89
C ASP A 155 -49.17 -15.68 13.71
N ASN A 156 -48.59 -16.86 13.95
CA ASN A 156 -48.43 -17.88 12.93
C ASN A 156 -49.79 -18.51 12.58
N LYS A 157 -50.31 -18.17 11.39
CA LYS A 157 -51.59 -18.65 10.87
C LYS A 157 -51.66 -20.16 10.61
N LEU A 158 -50.54 -20.87 10.48
CA LEU A 158 -50.52 -22.33 10.31
C LEU A 158 -50.56 -23.07 11.64
N ALA A 159 -49.99 -22.49 12.71
CA ALA A 159 -50.00 -23.09 14.05
C ALA A 159 -51.23 -22.70 14.87
N PHE A 160 -51.71 -21.45 14.70
CA PHE A 160 -52.90 -20.91 15.36
C PHE A 160 -53.96 -20.61 14.29
N THR A 161 -54.65 -21.64 13.84
CA THR A 161 -55.72 -21.54 12.84
C THR A 161 -57.05 -21.19 13.50
N GLY A 162 -57.59 -20.01 13.19
CA GLY A 162 -58.97 -19.64 13.50
C GLY A 162 -59.93 -19.87 12.32
N GLU A 163 -61.21 -19.58 12.54
CA GLU A 163 -62.23 -19.58 11.49
C GLU A 163 -61.86 -18.61 10.34
N GLY A 164 -62.04 -19.03 9.09
CA GLY A 164 -61.71 -18.26 7.89
C GLY A 164 -60.21 -18.12 7.57
N THR A 165 -59.31 -18.60 8.43
CA THR A 165 -57.85 -18.50 8.21
C THR A 165 -57.40 -19.26 6.97
N VAL A 166 -58.04 -20.41 6.70
CA VAL A 166 -57.72 -21.26 5.55
C VAL A 166 -58.13 -20.59 4.24
N ASP A 167 -59.32 -19.98 4.19
CA ASP A 167 -59.81 -19.27 3.00
C ASP A 167 -58.97 -18.01 2.72
N GLU A 168 -58.60 -17.27 3.77
CA GLU A 168 -57.68 -16.13 3.67
C GLU A 168 -56.28 -16.58 3.20
N PHE A 169 -55.82 -17.76 3.60
CA PHE A 169 -54.56 -18.31 3.12
C PHE A 169 -54.65 -18.78 1.66
N ALA A 170 -55.75 -19.45 1.28
CA ALA A 170 -55.97 -19.95 -0.08
C ALA A 170 -56.07 -18.81 -1.11
N SER A 171 -56.71 -17.71 -0.75
CA SER A 171 -56.89 -16.51 -1.58
C SER A 171 -55.63 -15.64 -1.75
N LYS A 172 -54.56 -15.88 -0.97
CA LYS A 172 -53.30 -15.13 -1.09
C LYS A 172 -52.51 -15.50 -2.35
N SER A 173 -51.74 -14.53 -2.85
CA SER A 173 -50.76 -14.74 -3.92
C SER A 173 -49.67 -15.74 -3.50
N ALA A 174 -49.06 -16.41 -4.49
CA ALA A 174 -47.98 -17.38 -4.25
C ALA A 174 -46.83 -16.80 -3.41
N LYS A 175 -46.46 -15.53 -3.66
CA LYS A 175 -45.44 -14.81 -2.88
C LYS A 175 -45.81 -14.70 -1.39
N ARG A 176 -47.04 -14.28 -1.09
CA ARG A 176 -47.53 -14.18 0.30
C ARG A 176 -47.64 -15.54 0.98
N LYS A 177 -48.00 -16.59 0.24
CA LYS A 177 -48.02 -17.98 0.76
C LYS A 177 -46.61 -18.43 1.15
N LEU A 178 -45.62 -18.16 0.30
CA LEU A 178 -44.22 -18.44 0.61
C LEU A 178 -43.74 -17.65 1.84
N ASP A 179 -44.06 -16.35 1.92
CA ASP A 179 -43.68 -15.52 3.08
C ASP A 179 -44.23 -16.10 4.39
N VAL A 180 -45.51 -16.51 4.42
CA VAL A 180 -46.11 -17.16 5.60
C VAL A 180 -45.39 -18.47 5.93
N LEU A 181 -45.05 -19.29 4.93
CA LEU A 181 -44.32 -20.54 5.15
C LEU A 181 -42.91 -20.30 5.69
N LEU A 182 -42.22 -19.28 5.19
CA LEU A 182 -40.89 -18.86 5.68
C LEU A 182 -40.96 -18.31 7.10
N GLU A 183 -42.04 -17.63 7.47
CA GLU A 183 -42.27 -17.20 8.87
C GLU A 183 -42.46 -18.40 9.79
N VAL A 184 -43.23 -19.40 9.37
CA VAL A 184 -43.50 -20.62 10.15
C VAL A 184 -42.25 -21.46 10.36
N THR A 185 -41.43 -21.58 9.31
CA THR A 185 -40.18 -22.35 9.35
C THR A 185 -39.03 -21.58 10.01
N GLY A 186 -39.22 -20.30 10.34
CA GLY A 186 -38.17 -19.43 10.89
C GLY A 186 -37.11 -19.00 9.85
N LEU A 187 -37.30 -19.33 8.57
CA LEU A 187 -36.34 -19.06 7.49
C LEU A 187 -36.49 -17.67 6.86
N LYS A 188 -37.46 -16.86 7.31
CA LYS A 188 -37.66 -15.51 6.77
C LYS A 188 -36.45 -14.60 7.00
N GLN A 189 -35.93 -14.55 8.22
CA GLN A 189 -34.74 -13.74 8.56
C GLN A 189 -33.53 -14.18 7.74
N TYR A 190 -33.31 -15.49 7.67
CA TYR A 190 -32.24 -16.06 6.84
C TYR A 190 -32.35 -15.64 5.36
N ARG A 191 -33.55 -15.69 4.78
CA ARG A 191 -33.76 -15.23 3.40
C ARG A 191 -33.44 -13.74 3.23
N GLU A 192 -33.88 -12.91 4.16
CA GLU A 192 -33.62 -11.47 4.14
C GLU A 192 -32.11 -11.19 4.24
N GLU A 193 -31.40 -11.87 5.14
CA GLU A 193 -29.94 -11.78 5.31
C GLU A 193 -29.17 -12.22 4.05
N VAL A 194 -29.61 -13.29 3.39
CA VAL A 194 -28.98 -13.75 2.14
C VAL A 194 -29.16 -12.72 1.03
N ILE A 195 -30.35 -12.12 0.91
CA ILE A 195 -30.62 -11.10 -0.13
C ILE A 195 -29.77 -9.86 0.13
N THR A 196 -29.76 -9.35 1.36
CA THR A 196 -28.95 -8.16 1.69
C THR A 196 -27.47 -8.43 1.48
N SER A 197 -26.97 -9.60 1.87
CA SER A 197 -25.57 -10.00 1.63
C SER A 197 -25.22 -10.07 0.14
N GLN A 198 -26.14 -10.56 -0.70
CA GLN A 198 -25.96 -10.57 -2.15
C GLN A 198 -25.93 -9.17 -2.75
N GLU A 199 -26.79 -8.27 -2.28
CA GLU A 199 -26.81 -6.87 -2.71
C GLU A 199 -25.53 -6.14 -2.31
N THR A 200 -25.05 -6.32 -1.07
CA THR A 200 -23.78 -5.76 -0.62
C THR A 200 -22.61 -6.30 -1.43
N LEU A 201 -22.60 -7.60 -1.72
CA LEU A 201 -21.54 -8.22 -2.52
C LEU A 201 -21.50 -7.64 -3.94
N LYS A 202 -22.67 -7.46 -4.57
CA LYS A 202 -22.77 -6.83 -5.89
C LYS A 202 -22.24 -5.39 -5.88
N ALA A 203 -22.58 -4.61 -4.86
CA ALA A 203 -22.07 -3.24 -4.72
C ALA A 203 -20.55 -3.21 -4.56
N SER A 204 -19.98 -4.07 -3.70
CA SER A 204 -18.52 -4.15 -3.54
C SER A 204 -17.79 -4.59 -4.81
N ILE A 205 -18.37 -5.51 -5.59
CA ILE A 205 -17.79 -5.90 -6.89
C ILE A 205 -17.77 -4.71 -7.85
N GLN A 206 -18.86 -3.94 -7.91
CA GLN A 206 -18.95 -2.74 -8.76
C GLN A 206 -17.92 -1.66 -8.37
N GLU A 207 -17.57 -1.54 -7.09
CA GLU A 207 -16.52 -0.63 -6.61
C GLU A 207 -15.10 -1.13 -6.92
N ILE A 208 -14.86 -2.44 -6.84
CA ILE A 208 -13.54 -3.04 -7.08
C ILE A 208 -13.13 -2.98 -8.55
N GLU A 209 -14.08 -3.15 -9.47
CA GLU A 209 -13.80 -3.24 -10.90
C GLU A 209 -13.08 -2.00 -11.49
N PRO A 210 -13.49 -0.75 -11.22
CA PRO A 210 -12.75 0.44 -11.66
C PRO A 210 -11.40 0.59 -10.96
N LEU A 211 -11.28 0.21 -9.69
CA LEU A 211 -10.01 0.24 -8.97
C LEU A 211 -8.99 -0.74 -9.57
N LYS A 212 -9.45 -1.94 -9.93
CA LYS A 212 -8.62 -2.93 -10.61
C LYS A 212 -8.10 -2.41 -11.96
N ARG A 213 -8.96 -1.77 -12.75
CA ARG A 213 -8.55 -1.12 -14.01
C ARG A 213 -7.52 -0.02 -13.78
N LYS A 214 -7.72 0.85 -12.78
CA LYS A 214 -6.75 1.88 -12.40
C LYS A 214 -5.41 1.27 -12.00
N TYR A 215 -5.42 0.27 -11.14
CA TYR A 215 -4.22 -0.44 -10.72
C TYR A 215 -3.46 -1.05 -11.91
N GLU A 216 -4.15 -1.69 -12.85
CA GLU A 216 -3.51 -2.23 -14.06
C GLU A 216 -2.88 -1.13 -14.92
N THR A 217 -3.53 0.03 -15.05
CA THR A 217 -2.96 1.17 -15.80
C THR A 217 -1.75 1.78 -15.10
N GLU A 218 -1.80 1.98 -13.79
CA GLU A 218 -0.70 2.53 -13.00
C GLU A 218 0.49 1.57 -12.95
N SER A 219 0.24 0.26 -12.85
CA SER A 219 1.30 -0.76 -12.91
C SER A 219 2.02 -0.76 -14.25
N LYS A 220 1.28 -0.65 -15.38
CA LYS A 220 1.88 -0.51 -16.71
C LYS A 220 2.70 0.77 -16.82
N LEU A 221 2.18 1.90 -16.32
CA LEU A 221 2.88 3.18 -16.33
C LEU A 221 4.17 3.11 -15.50
N LEU A 222 4.12 2.51 -14.32
CA LEU A 222 5.29 2.32 -13.45
C LEU A 222 6.37 1.49 -14.13
N ASN A 223 6.00 0.43 -14.84
CA ASN A 223 6.95 -0.39 -15.60
C ASN A 223 7.64 0.42 -16.71
N LEU A 224 6.89 1.24 -17.45
CA LEU A 224 7.46 2.14 -18.47
C LEU A 224 8.45 3.13 -17.85
N TRP A 225 8.13 3.73 -16.70
CA TRP A 225 9.04 4.62 -15.99
C TRP A 225 10.29 3.91 -15.48
N ASN A 226 10.15 2.68 -14.98
CA ASN A 226 11.29 1.87 -14.55
C ASN A 226 12.25 1.59 -15.72
N ASP A 227 11.72 1.29 -16.91
CA ASP A 227 12.56 1.03 -18.08
C ASP A 227 13.21 2.32 -18.60
N ALA A 228 12.49 3.44 -18.63
CA ALA A 228 13.08 4.74 -18.93
C ALA A 228 14.21 5.11 -17.95
N MET A 229 14.02 4.83 -16.66
CA MET A 229 15.03 5.07 -15.62
C MET A 229 16.28 4.20 -15.81
N LYS A 230 16.13 2.94 -16.25
CA LYS A 230 17.27 2.08 -16.61
C LYS A 230 18.10 2.71 -17.74
N ILE A 231 17.44 3.21 -18.78
CA ILE A 231 18.10 3.86 -19.92
C ILE A 231 18.85 5.13 -19.47
N LEU A 232 18.22 5.97 -18.64
CA LEU A 232 18.86 7.17 -18.10
C LEU A 232 20.08 6.85 -17.23
N ASN A 233 19.99 5.81 -16.40
CA ASN A 233 21.11 5.34 -15.59
C ASN A 233 22.27 4.81 -16.46
N GLN A 234 21.97 4.09 -17.55
CA GLN A 234 22.98 3.67 -18.52
C GLN A 234 23.64 4.87 -19.21
N LYS A 235 22.85 5.84 -19.66
CA LYS A 235 23.36 7.09 -20.25
C LYS A 235 24.28 7.84 -19.29
N LYS A 236 23.90 7.95 -18.01
CA LYS A 236 24.72 8.59 -16.97
C LYS A 236 26.06 7.87 -16.79
N LYS A 237 26.07 6.53 -16.73
CA LYS A 237 27.30 5.73 -16.65
C LYS A 237 28.21 5.96 -17.86
N LEU A 238 27.64 5.92 -19.07
CA LEU A 238 28.39 6.16 -20.31
C LEU A 238 28.95 7.59 -20.38
N MET A 239 28.20 8.59 -19.91
CA MET A 239 28.68 9.97 -19.87
C MET A 239 29.88 10.15 -18.94
N ILE A 240 29.86 9.52 -17.75
CA ILE A 240 31.00 9.50 -16.82
C ILE A 240 32.20 8.78 -17.45
N MET A 241 31.96 7.68 -18.18
CA MET A 241 33.04 6.95 -18.83
C MET A 241 33.65 7.73 -20.00
N LYS A 242 32.81 8.45 -20.77
CA LYS A 242 33.26 9.34 -21.83
C LYS A 242 34.17 10.44 -21.28
N THR A 243 33.78 11.13 -20.22
CA THR A 243 34.63 12.21 -19.65
C THR A 243 35.97 11.67 -19.16
N LYS A 244 36.01 10.47 -18.54
CA LYS A 244 37.27 9.81 -18.18
C LYS A 244 38.15 9.52 -19.39
N LEU A 245 37.58 8.91 -20.44
CA LEU A 245 38.31 8.60 -21.67
C LEU A 245 38.81 9.85 -22.38
N ASP A 246 38.01 10.93 -22.42
CA ASP A 246 38.42 12.22 -22.99
C ASP A 246 39.62 12.80 -22.21
N THR A 247 39.60 12.71 -20.87
CA THR A 247 40.75 13.14 -20.05
C THR A 247 41.98 12.27 -20.27
N GLU A 248 41.83 10.94 -20.36
CA GLU A 248 42.92 10.01 -20.64
C GLU A 248 43.53 10.27 -22.04
N LEU A 249 42.68 10.55 -23.04
CA LEU A 249 43.11 10.90 -24.38
C LEU A 249 43.92 12.21 -24.38
N ALA A 250 43.44 13.23 -23.66
CA ALA A 250 44.17 14.48 -23.49
C ALA A 250 45.54 14.25 -22.82
N TRP A 251 45.60 13.47 -21.74
CA TRP A 251 46.87 13.11 -21.07
C TRP A 251 47.81 12.31 -21.97
N SER A 252 47.29 11.38 -22.77
CA SER A 252 48.09 10.62 -23.72
C SER A 252 48.71 11.51 -24.81
N SER A 253 47.97 12.54 -25.23
CA SER A 253 48.42 13.54 -26.20
C SER A 253 49.53 14.41 -25.61
N VAL A 254 49.38 14.84 -24.36
CA VAL A 254 50.44 15.55 -23.61
C VAL A 254 51.68 14.68 -23.48
N ALA A 255 51.54 13.42 -23.03
CA ALA A 255 52.67 12.50 -22.90
C ALA A 255 53.40 12.23 -24.23
N ARG A 256 52.66 12.20 -25.34
CA ARG A 256 53.24 12.08 -26.69
C ARG A 256 54.02 13.35 -27.07
N LEU A 257 53.46 14.53 -26.83
CA LEU A 257 54.12 15.81 -27.08
C LEU A 257 55.37 15.96 -26.19
N GLU A 258 55.30 15.57 -24.92
CA GLU A 258 56.45 15.57 -24.01
C GLU A 258 57.56 14.64 -24.50
N LYS A 259 57.23 13.45 -25.00
CA LYS A 259 58.23 12.55 -25.62
C LYS A 259 58.89 13.18 -26.85
N GLN A 260 58.10 13.83 -27.72
CA GLN A 260 58.63 14.55 -28.88
C GLN A 260 59.50 15.75 -28.47
N LEU A 261 59.08 16.48 -27.44
CA LEU A 261 59.82 17.63 -26.92
C LEU A 261 61.12 17.17 -26.25
N ALA A 262 61.12 16.02 -25.56
CA ALA A 262 62.31 15.40 -24.99
C ALA A 262 63.30 14.92 -26.08
N SER A 263 62.83 14.35 -27.20
CA SER A 263 63.70 13.98 -28.31
C SER A 263 64.31 15.21 -28.98
N VAL A 264 63.51 16.24 -29.26
CA VAL A 264 63.98 17.52 -29.82
C VAL A 264 64.96 18.22 -28.86
N ASN A 265 64.70 18.20 -27.56
CA ASN A 265 65.64 18.75 -26.57
C ASN A 265 66.95 17.97 -26.52
N LYS A 266 66.92 16.63 -26.65
CA LYS A 266 68.16 15.83 -26.77
C LYS A 266 68.95 16.22 -28.01
N GLU A 267 68.30 16.35 -29.16
CA GLU A 267 68.93 16.80 -30.41
C GLU A 267 69.51 18.22 -30.25
N ARG A 268 68.76 19.14 -29.66
CA ARG A 268 69.22 20.50 -29.35
C ARG A 268 70.45 20.51 -28.45
N LEU A 269 70.46 19.71 -27.38
CA LEU A 269 71.61 19.59 -26.47
C LEU A 269 72.85 19.02 -27.19
N ALA A 270 72.66 18.04 -28.07
CA ALA A 270 73.74 17.51 -28.89
C ALA A 270 74.31 18.58 -29.83
N ILE A 271 73.45 19.37 -30.48
CA ILE A 271 73.86 20.50 -31.33
C ILE A 271 74.59 21.58 -30.52
N ILE A 272 74.11 21.93 -29.32
CA ILE A 272 74.79 22.90 -28.45
C ILE A 272 76.17 22.39 -28.06
N LYS A 273 76.30 21.10 -27.74
CA LYS A 273 77.59 20.48 -27.42
C LYS A 273 78.54 20.55 -28.61
N GLN A 274 78.09 20.14 -29.80
CA GLN A 274 78.87 20.26 -31.03
C GLN A 274 79.26 21.71 -31.34
N LYS A 275 78.35 22.67 -31.12
CA LYS A 275 78.65 24.10 -31.29
C LYS A 275 79.74 24.55 -30.33
N SER A 276 79.69 24.14 -29.06
CA SER A 276 80.73 24.47 -28.07
C SER A 276 82.09 23.85 -28.41
N GLU A 277 82.11 22.60 -28.90
CA GLU A 277 83.32 21.92 -29.37
C GLU A 277 83.91 22.64 -30.60
N ASN A 278 83.05 23.04 -31.55
CA ASN A 278 83.45 23.83 -32.71
C ASN A 278 83.95 25.24 -32.32
N GLU A 279 83.30 25.92 -31.37
CA GLU A 279 83.76 27.22 -30.86
C GLU A 279 85.14 27.10 -30.18
N GLN A 280 85.37 26.04 -29.41
CA GLN A 280 86.69 25.73 -28.84
C GLN A 280 87.73 25.45 -29.93
N ALA A 281 87.39 24.64 -30.94
CA ALA A 281 88.27 24.34 -32.06
C ALA A 281 88.61 25.61 -32.88
N ILE A 282 87.63 26.49 -33.10
CA ILE A 282 87.83 27.80 -33.75
C ILE A 282 88.75 28.68 -32.90
N SER A 283 88.58 28.69 -31.57
CA SER A 283 89.44 29.44 -30.66
C SER A 283 90.89 28.94 -30.71
N GLN A 284 91.10 27.62 -30.74
CA GLN A 284 92.43 27.01 -30.90
C GLN A 284 93.04 27.37 -32.25
N LYS A 285 92.27 27.26 -33.35
CA LYS A 285 92.74 27.64 -34.69
C LYS A 285 93.06 29.13 -34.80
N LYS A 286 92.29 30.01 -34.15
CA LYS A 286 92.61 31.44 -34.06
C LYS A 286 93.93 31.69 -33.33
N ALA A 287 94.16 31.01 -32.21
CA ALA A 287 95.42 31.10 -31.48
C ALA A 287 96.62 30.60 -32.31
N GLU A 288 96.45 29.51 -33.07
CA GLU A 288 97.45 29.04 -34.03
C GLU A 288 97.73 30.08 -35.13
N ILE A 289 96.68 30.71 -35.69
CA ILE A 289 96.82 31.77 -36.70
C ILE A 289 97.58 32.96 -36.11
N ASP A 290 97.27 33.41 -34.89
CA ASP A 290 97.96 34.53 -34.27
C ASP A 290 99.44 34.22 -33.98
N LEU A 291 99.75 32.99 -33.58
CA LEU A 291 101.13 32.51 -33.45
C LEU A 291 101.86 32.51 -34.80
N THR A 292 101.16 32.08 -35.86
CA THR A 292 101.72 32.04 -37.22
C THR A 292 101.93 33.46 -37.75
N LYS A 293 101.00 34.39 -37.51
CA LYS A 293 101.16 35.81 -37.83
C LYS A 293 102.34 36.45 -37.10
N LYS A 294 102.50 36.14 -35.80
CA LYS A 294 103.68 36.61 -35.04
C LYS A 294 104.98 36.08 -35.64
N ARG A 295 105.02 34.81 -36.06
CA ARG A 295 106.18 34.26 -36.78
C ARG A 295 106.43 34.95 -38.10
N LEU A 296 105.36 35.25 -38.85
CA LEU A 296 105.45 35.96 -40.13
C LEU A 296 106.02 37.36 -39.94
N HIS A 297 105.58 38.08 -38.90
CA HIS A 297 106.10 39.40 -38.57
C HIS A 297 107.60 39.37 -38.19
N VAL A 298 108.06 38.35 -37.47
CA VAL A 298 109.50 38.17 -37.16
C VAL A 298 110.30 37.90 -38.44
N LEU A 299 109.77 37.07 -39.34
CA LEU A 299 110.37 36.81 -40.65
C LEU A 299 110.40 38.04 -41.55
N GLU A 300 109.37 38.90 -41.50
CA GLU A 300 109.34 40.19 -42.20
C GLU A 300 110.41 41.15 -41.66
N GLU A 301 110.57 41.23 -40.32
CA GLU A 301 111.65 42.02 -39.70
C GLU A 301 113.06 41.48 -40.06
N GLU A 302 113.21 40.15 -40.14
CA GLU A 302 114.45 39.53 -40.63
C GLU A 302 114.70 39.86 -42.11
N LEU A 303 113.66 39.94 -42.94
CA LEU A 303 113.78 40.30 -44.35
C LEU A 303 114.23 41.75 -44.53
N ASP A 304 113.63 42.69 -43.78
CA ASP A 304 113.99 44.11 -43.80
C ASP A 304 115.46 44.34 -43.39
N LEU A 305 115.95 43.58 -42.40
CA LEU A 305 117.36 43.60 -41.99
C LEU A 305 118.31 43.12 -43.11
N VAL A 306 117.90 42.12 -43.88
CA VAL A 306 118.68 41.59 -45.01
C VAL A 306 118.71 42.58 -46.17
N GLU A 307 117.58 43.22 -46.49
CA GLU A 307 117.51 44.25 -47.53
C GLU A 307 118.40 45.46 -47.21
N GLU A 308 118.44 45.88 -45.95
CA GLU A 308 119.26 47.02 -45.53
C GLU A 308 120.77 46.66 -45.59
N GLN A 309 121.13 45.41 -45.32
CA GLN A 309 122.50 44.92 -45.51
C GLN A 309 122.93 44.90 -46.99
N GLU A 310 122.02 44.55 -47.91
CA GLU A 310 122.29 44.63 -49.36
C GLU A 310 122.47 46.08 -49.84
N ARG A 311 121.66 47.02 -49.35
CA ARG A 311 121.81 48.46 -49.67
C ARG A 311 123.16 49.02 -49.27
N ILE A 312 123.67 48.63 -48.11
CA ILE A 312 125.00 49.05 -47.63
C ILE A 312 126.12 48.46 -48.49
N LYS A 313 125.98 47.21 -48.95
CA LYS A 313 126.95 46.60 -49.88
C LYS A 313 126.96 47.30 -51.24
N ASN A 314 125.80 47.61 -51.81
CA ASN A 314 125.71 48.28 -53.10
C ASN A 314 126.31 49.69 -53.09
N ARG A 315 126.15 50.46 -52.00
CA ARG A 315 126.82 51.78 -51.84
C ARG A 315 128.35 51.68 -51.82
N LYS A 316 128.91 50.61 -51.26
CA LYS A 316 130.36 50.37 -51.23
C LYS A 316 130.92 49.96 -52.60
N LEU A 317 130.10 49.42 -53.47
CA LEU A 317 130.50 49.03 -54.83
C LEU A 317 130.68 50.29 -55.72
N ILE A 318 129.70 51.19 -55.69
CA ILE A 318 129.66 52.43 -56.48
C ILE A 318 130.86 53.35 -56.16
N THR A 319 131.28 53.41 -54.90
CA THR A 319 132.43 54.22 -54.47
C THR A 319 133.77 53.66 -54.97
N LYS A 320 133.90 52.34 -55.10
CA LYS A 320 135.09 51.71 -55.68
C LYS A 320 135.16 51.87 -57.20
N GLU A 321 134.03 51.88 -57.89
CA GLU A 321 133.97 52.10 -59.35
C GLU A 321 134.38 53.52 -59.73
N ALA A 322 133.99 54.54 -58.97
CA ALA A 322 134.41 55.92 -59.20
C ALA A 322 135.93 56.14 -59.01
N GLN A 323 136.57 55.39 -58.11
CA GLN A 323 138.02 55.46 -57.87
C GLN A 323 138.81 54.93 -59.07
N ILE A 324 138.35 53.83 -59.69
CA ILE A 324 138.98 53.19 -60.85
C ILE A 324 138.93 54.09 -62.08
N GLN A 325 137.86 54.86 -62.24
CA GLN A 325 137.68 55.76 -63.40
C GLN A 325 138.63 56.96 -63.34
N ASN A 326 138.91 57.48 -62.14
CA ASN A 326 139.84 58.60 -61.93
C ASN A 326 141.31 58.18 -62.15
N ASP A 327 141.66 56.94 -61.80
CA ASP A 327 143.00 56.38 -62.05
C ASP A 327 143.25 56.12 -63.55
N GLN A 328 142.20 55.84 -64.33
CA GLN A 328 142.29 55.64 -65.78
C GLN A 328 142.52 56.95 -66.56
N GLU A 329 141.94 58.09 -66.12
CA GLU A 329 142.19 59.40 -66.74
C GLU A 329 143.61 59.91 -66.48
N ASN A 330 144.19 59.65 -65.30
CA ASN A 330 145.55 60.04 -64.98
C ASN A 330 146.60 59.28 -65.81
N VAL A 331 146.36 58.01 -66.15
CA VAL A 331 147.26 57.21 -67.01
C VAL A 331 147.21 57.64 -68.49
N ALA A 332 146.08 58.20 -68.96
CA ALA A 332 145.94 58.71 -70.32
C ALA A 332 146.71 60.02 -70.56
N ASN A 333 146.82 60.88 -69.54
CA ASN A 333 147.55 62.14 -69.64
C ASN A 333 149.08 61.96 -69.63
N PHE A 334 149.62 60.95 -68.92
CA PHE A 334 151.07 60.66 -68.93
C PHE A 334 151.57 59.97 -70.21
N ARG A 335 150.70 59.36 -71.02
CA ARG A 335 151.09 58.69 -72.28
C ARG A 335 151.27 59.63 -73.48
N LYS A 336 150.86 60.90 -73.40
CA LYS A 336 151.05 61.88 -74.49
C LYS A 336 152.32 62.73 -74.37
N GLU A 337 153.07 62.63 -73.27
CA GLU A 337 154.33 63.37 -73.07
C GLU A 337 155.60 62.57 -73.45
N VAL A 338 155.50 61.32 -73.92
CA VAL A 338 156.69 60.43 -74.09
C VAL A 338 157.02 60.05 -75.54
N ASP A 339 156.22 60.37 -76.55
CA ASP A 339 156.59 60.15 -77.97
C ASP A 339 156.55 61.45 -78.80
N ARG A 340 157.67 62.21 -78.70
CA ARG A 340 158.25 63.24 -79.59
C ARG A 340 157.47 64.50 -79.97
#